data_AF-A0A0R1JHS3-F1
#
_entry.id   AF-A0A0R1JHS3-F1
#
_cell.length_a   1.000
_cell.length_b   1.000
_cell.length_c   1.000
_cell.angle_alpha   90.00
_cell.angle_beta   90.00
_cell.angle_gamma   90.00
#
_symmetry.space_group_name_H-M   'P 1'
#
loop_
_entity.id
_entity.type
_entity.pdbx_description
1 polymer ?
#
loop_
_entity_poly.entity_id
_entity_poly.type
_entity_poly.pdbx_seq_one_letter_code
_entity_poly.pdbx_strand_id
1 'polypeptide(L)'
;MWYAYKSNYFHTKGTVTMDINVNTFQTAVLAGNFETPSFTVTPAAAAKDLQAALQPAVAATVANLQAGKLSQATVTITSAEPTVIALETGVINLPFADAKKVTNFLDTTADAPLRVYLVITNPNVNASGLRIDEVATGDDFVANQAAQLVAITAAVSEKLATIEEARLAPKPTVKTAPASRTKTTKTTRRTTKRASTKKTTRKRTPKKEG
;
A
#
# COMPACT_ATOMS: atom_id res chain seq x y z
N MET A 1 -25.46 21.24 -19.15
CA MET A 1 -25.43 21.11 -17.68
C MET A 1 -25.46 19.61 -17.37
N TRP A 2 -24.32 19.01 -17.03
CA TRP A 2 -24.23 17.55 -16.88
C TRP A 2 -24.62 17.12 -15.46
N TYR A 3 -25.50 16.13 -15.35
CA TYR A 3 -25.91 15.55 -14.07
C TYR A 3 -24.81 14.64 -13.54
N ALA A 4 -24.25 14.97 -12.37
CA ALA A 4 -23.32 14.08 -11.68
C ALA A 4 -24.11 12.93 -11.03
N TYR A 5 -24.01 11.73 -11.61
CA TYR A 5 -24.58 10.52 -11.03
C TYR A 5 -23.82 10.16 -9.75
N LYS A 6 -24.39 10.47 -8.59
CA LYS A 6 -23.85 10.03 -7.29
C LYS A 6 -24.18 8.55 -7.10
N SER A 7 -23.30 7.68 -7.59
CA SER A 7 -23.39 6.24 -7.30
C SER A 7 -23.06 6.00 -5.83
N ASN A 8 -24.00 5.44 -5.08
CA ASN A 8 -23.68 4.74 -3.83
C ASN A 8 -22.99 3.42 -4.20
N TYR A 9 -21.87 3.12 -3.55
CA TYR A 9 -21.02 1.98 -3.93
C TYR A 9 -21.32 0.67 -3.18
N PHE A 10 -22.10 0.72 -2.10
CA PHE A 10 -22.24 -0.38 -1.14
C PHE A 10 -23.55 -1.14 -1.32
N HIS A 11 -23.47 -2.47 -1.28
CA HIS A 11 -24.60 -3.38 -1.45
C HIS A 11 -24.93 -4.03 -0.10
N THR A 12 -26.01 -3.62 0.54
CA THR A 12 -26.48 -4.23 1.79
C THR A 12 -27.29 -5.49 1.50
N LYS A 13 -26.78 -6.64 1.93
CA LYS A 13 -27.52 -7.91 1.96
C LYS A 13 -28.07 -8.14 3.38
N GLY A 14 -28.69 -9.30 3.63
CA GLY A 14 -29.30 -9.61 4.94
C GLY A 14 -28.25 -9.63 6.05
N THR A 15 -28.55 -8.99 7.19
CA THR A 15 -27.57 -8.37 8.12
C THR A 15 -26.69 -7.32 7.42
N VAL A 16 -26.76 -6.07 7.88
CA VAL A 16 -26.21 -4.91 7.17
C VAL A 16 -24.67 -4.99 7.11
N THR A 17 -24.16 -5.26 5.91
CA THR A 17 -22.74 -5.20 5.54
C THR A 17 -22.51 -4.22 4.40
N MET A 18 -21.45 -3.41 4.49
CA MET A 18 -20.94 -2.56 3.42
C MET A 18 -20.06 -3.39 2.49
N ASP A 19 -20.68 -4.22 1.65
CA ASP A 19 -19.96 -4.98 0.62
C ASP A 19 -19.87 -4.20 -0.70
N ILE A 20 -18.74 -4.33 -1.40
CA ILE A 20 -18.49 -3.69 -2.70
C ILE A 20 -17.85 -4.69 -3.66
N ASN A 21 -18.32 -4.71 -4.91
CA ASN A 21 -17.68 -5.51 -5.96
C ASN A 21 -16.24 -5.03 -6.22
N VAL A 22 -15.30 -5.96 -6.31
CA VAL A 22 -13.85 -5.68 -6.41
C VAL A 22 -13.49 -4.86 -7.66
N ASN A 23 -14.09 -5.16 -8.81
CA ASN A 23 -13.89 -4.37 -10.03
C ASN A 23 -14.48 -2.95 -9.92
N THR A 24 -15.66 -2.82 -9.30
CA THR A 24 -16.29 -1.52 -9.01
C THR A 24 -15.41 -0.67 -8.09
N PHE A 25 -14.88 -1.26 -7.01
CA PHE A 25 -13.91 -0.61 -6.12
C PHE A 25 -12.68 -0.12 -6.88
N GLN A 26 -12.01 -1.02 -7.61
CA GLN A 26 -10.79 -0.69 -8.36
C GLN A 26 -11.05 0.42 -9.40
N THR A 27 -12.16 0.32 -10.14
CA THR A 27 -12.53 1.33 -11.15
C THR A 27 -12.81 2.69 -10.51
N ALA A 28 -13.50 2.73 -9.36
CA ALA A 28 -13.77 3.97 -8.64
C ALA A 28 -12.47 4.65 -8.17
N VAL A 29 -11.56 3.90 -7.53
CA VAL A 29 -10.28 4.44 -7.05
C VAL A 29 -9.39 4.90 -8.20
N LEU A 30 -9.26 4.12 -9.27
CA LEU A 30 -8.45 4.50 -10.45
C LEU A 30 -9.02 5.71 -11.22
N ALA A 31 -10.32 5.98 -11.10
CA ALA A 31 -10.97 7.15 -11.68
C ALA A 31 -10.96 8.39 -10.76
N GLY A 32 -10.46 8.29 -9.52
CA GLY A 32 -10.50 9.37 -8.53
C GLY A 32 -11.88 9.59 -7.88
N ASN A 33 -12.80 8.61 -7.98
CA ASN A 33 -14.15 8.70 -7.44
C ASN A 33 -14.20 8.34 -5.94
N PHE A 34 -13.49 9.12 -5.13
CA PHE A 34 -13.47 9.01 -3.67
C PHE A 34 -13.29 10.39 -3.03
N GLU A 35 -13.77 10.54 -1.80
CA GLU A 35 -13.68 11.81 -1.07
C GLU A 35 -12.34 11.95 -0.35
N THR A 36 -11.72 13.12 -0.44
CA THR A 36 -10.36 13.41 0.08
C THR A 36 -10.34 14.53 1.14
N PRO A 37 -11.16 14.47 2.21
CA PRO A 37 -11.19 15.50 3.24
C PRO A 37 -9.84 15.54 3.96
N SER A 38 -9.20 16.71 3.97
CA SER A 38 -7.84 16.90 4.49
C SER A 38 -7.79 17.94 5.60
N PHE A 39 -6.98 17.64 6.60
CA PHE A 39 -6.82 18.41 7.83
C PHE A 39 -5.33 18.55 8.16
N THR A 40 -4.97 19.66 8.80
CA THR A 40 -3.59 20.04 9.07
C THR A 40 -3.45 20.45 10.53
N VAL A 41 -2.52 19.84 11.25
CA VAL A 41 -2.28 20.12 12.67
C VAL A 41 -0.79 20.35 12.94
N THR A 42 -0.48 21.22 13.90
CA THR A 42 0.90 21.42 14.33
C THR A 42 1.32 20.28 15.28
N PRO A 43 2.63 19.96 15.37
CA PRO A 43 3.13 18.99 16.35
C PRO A 43 2.73 19.33 17.79
N ALA A 44 2.69 20.62 18.15
CA ALA A 44 2.25 21.09 19.46
C ALA A 44 0.75 20.87 19.73
N ALA A 45 -0.11 20.96 18.70
CA ALA A 45 -1.53 20.63 18.83
C ALA A 45 -1.73 19.13 18.98
N ALA A 46 -1.08 18.31 18.14
CA ALA A 46 -1.16 16.85 18.20
C ALA A 46 -0.59 16.28 19.52
N ALA A 47 0.47 16.88 20.07
CA ALA A 47 1.03 16.48 21.37
C ALA A 47 0.17 16.93 22.57
N LYS A 48 -0.68 17.96 22.41
CA LYS A 48 -1.61 18.41 23.45
C LYS A 48 -2.88 17.55 23.49
N ASP A 49 -3.46 17.27 22.33
CA ASP A 49 -4.68 16.47 22.20
C ASP A 49 -4.71 15.77 20.82
N LEU A 50 -4.13 14.58 20.77
CA LEU A 50 -4.10 13.75 19.56
C LEU A 50 -5.51 13.28 19.16
N GLN A 51 -6.41 13.10 20.13
CA GLN A 51 -7.77 12.62 19.85
C GLN A 51 -8.58 13.71 19.14
N ALA A 52 -8.54 14.96 19.61
CA ALA A 52 -9.15 16.10 18.94
C ALA A 52 -8.51 16.39 17.57
N ALA A 53 -7.20 16.12 17.40
CA ALA A 53 -6.52 16.24 16.12
C ALA A 53 -7.00 15.21 15.07
N LEU A 54 -7.39 14.00 15.50
CA LEU A 54 -7.84 12.89 14.63
C LEU A 54 -9.36 12.85 14.41
N GLN A 55 -10.14 13.39 15.36
CA GLN A 55 -11.61 13.40 15.32
C GLN A 55 -12.22 13.92 13.98
N PRO A 56 -11.70 14.98 13.32
CA PRO A 56 -12.25 15.45 12.05
C PRO A 56 -12.16 14.41 10.93
N ALA A 57 -11.06 13.66 10.86
CA ALA A 57 -10.88 12.62 9.84
C ALA A 57 -11.77 11.39 10.10
N VAL A 58 -11.91 10.98 11.37
CA VAL A 58 -12.85 9.92 11.75
C VAL A 58 -14.28 10.32 11.39
N ALA A 59 -14.71 11.53 11.76
CA ALA A 59 -16.05 12.03 11.45
C ALA A 59 -16.31 12.17 9.93
N ALA A 60 -15.31 12.61 9.16
CA ALA A 60 -15.43 12.69 7.71
C ALA A 60 -15.53 11.30 7.04
N THR A 61 -14.75 10.31 7.48
CA THR A 61 -14.89 8.93 6.99
C THR A 61 -16.24 8.31 7.36
N VAL A 62 -16.75 8.52 8.58
CA VAL A 62 -18.12 8.09 8.95
C VAL A 62 -19.17 8.74 8.04
N ALA A 63 -19.10 10.06 7.80
CA ALA A 63 -20.04 10.76 6.94
C ALA A 63 -19.98 10.28 5.48
N ASN A 64 -18.79 9.97 4.97
CA ASN A 64 -18.60 9.44 3.62
C ASN A 64 -19.15 8.00 3.48
N LEU A 65 -18.90 7.14 4.48
CA LEU A 65 -19.45 5.78 4.53
C LEU A 65 -20.99 5.79 4.59
N GLN A 66 -21.58 6.61 5.47
CA GLN A 66 -23.03 6.83 5.54
C GLN A 66 -23.61 7.40 4.23
N ALA A 67 -22.83 8.20 3.49
CA ALA A 67 -23.20 8.72 2.17
C ALA A 67 -22.92 7.75 1.00
N GLY A 68 -22.54 6.50 1.27
CA GLY A 68 -22.32 5.47 0.25
C GLY A 68 -21.01 5.60 -0.55
N LYS A 69 -20.01 6.33 -0.03
CA LYS A 69 -18.79 6.73 -0.75
C LYS A 69 -17.51 6.13 -0.19
N LEU A 70 -16.56 5.90 -1.09
CA LEU A 70 -15.15 5.68 -0.73
C LEU A 70 -14.53 6.97 -0.17
N SER A 71 -13.60 6.84 0.78
CA SER A 71 -13.00 7.94 1.55
C SER A 71 -11.51 7.73 1.78
N GLN A 72 -10.74 8.82 1.71
CA GLN A 72 -9.34 8.92 2.12
C GLN A 72 -9.16 10.16 3.00
N ALA A 73 -9.64 10.08 4.25
CA ALA A 73 -9.64 11.23 5.16
C ALA A 73 -8.26 11.40 5.83
N THR A 74 -7.62 12.55 5.62
CA THR A 74 -6.18 12.72 5.88
C THR A 74 -5.90 13.80 6.93
N VAL A 75 -5.08 13.50 7.93
CA VAL A 75 -4.50 14.45 8.90
C VAL A 75 -3.00 14.54 8.66
N THR A 76 -2.48 15.75 8.41
CA THR A 76 -1.04 16.01 8.27
C THR A 76 -0.51 16.72 9.51
N ILE A 77 0.49 16.12 10.17
CA ILE A 77 1.26 16.75 11.25
C ILE A 77 2.43 17.51 10.63
N THR A 78 2.41 18.84 10.73
CA THR A 78 3.38 19.72 10.03
C THR A 78 4.70 19.87 10.77
N SER A 79 5.57 18.87 10.65
CA SER A 79 6.99 18.91 11.05
C SER A 79 7.91 19.07 9.83
N ALA A 80 9.23 19.03 10.01
CA ALA A 80 10.20 19.10 8.92
C ALA A 80 10.28 17.82 8.06
N GLU A 81 9.98 16.66 8.65
CA GLU A 81 9.67 15.40 7.95
C GLU A 81 8.21 15.04 8.31
N PRO A 82 7.19 15.57 7.60
CA PRO A 82 5.78 15.45 7.98
C PRO A 82 5.32 14.01 8.20
N THR A 83 4.41 13.82 9.17
CA THR A 83 3.69 12.56 9.33
C THR A 83 2.28 12.74 8.76
N VAL A 84 1.95 11.93 7.75
CA VAL A 84 0.62 11.90 7.13
C VAL A 84 -0.12 10.68 7.66
N ILE A 85 -1.31 10.89 8.21
CA ILE A 85 -2.19 9.86 8.79
C ILE A 85 -3.48 9.89 7.98
N ALA A 86 -3.79 8.83 7.25
CA ALA A 86 -5.01 8.72 6.46
C ALA A 86 -5.89 7.55 6.94
N LEU A 87 -7.20 7.78 6.93
CA LEU A 87 -8.24 6.76 7.12
C LEU A 87 -8.85 6.46 5.77
N GLU A 88 -8.48 5.32 5.20
CA GLU A 88 -8.74 4.96 3.81
C GLU A 88 -9.67 3.74 3.72
N THR A 89 -10.73 3.84 2.92
CA THR A 89 -11.69 2.74 2.73
C THR A 89 -11.18 1.74 1.71
N GLY A 90 -10.98 0.47 2.05
CA GLY A 90 -10.42 -0.55 1.15
C GLY A 90 -11.10 -1.91 1.24
N VAL A 91 -10.88 -2.77 0.24
CA VAL A 91 -11.29 -4.19 0.25
C VAL A 91 -10.17 -5.15 0.72
N ILE A 92 -8.95 -4.63 0.86
CA ILE A 92 -7.74 -5.35 1.27
C ILE A 92 -6.72 -4.32 1.79
N ASN A 93 -5.74 -4.77 2.57
CA ASN A 93 -4.59 -3.95 3.02
C ASN A 93 -3.65 -3.63 1.83
N LEU A 94 -4.05 -2.65 1.01
CA LEU A 94 -3.27 -1.98 -0.04
C LEU A 94 -3.72 -0.51 -0.12
N PRO A 95 -2.80 0.45 -0.32
CA PRO A 95 -3.16 1.86 -0.46
C PRO A 95 -3.77 2.14 -1.84
N PHE A 96 -4.59 3.19 -1.95
CA PHE A 96 -5.22 3.63 -3.21
C PHE A 96 -4.23 3.85 -4.37
N ALA A 97 -3.02 4.33 -4.08
CA ALA A 97 -1.93 4.47 -5.06
C ALA A 97 -1.55 3.15 -5.76
N ASP A 98 -1.88 2.01 -5.14
CA ASP A 98 -1.63 0.66 -5.63
C ASP A 98 -2.92 -0.12 -5.95
N ALA A 99 -4.10 0.53 -6.02
CA ALA A 99 -5.38 -0.13 -6.31
C ALA A 99 -5.38 -1.00 -7.59
N LYS A 100 -4.54 -0.68 -8.58
CA LYS A 100 -4.28 -1.51 -9.78
C LYS A 100 -3.76 -2.92 -9.48
N LYS A 101 -3.24 -3.18 -8.28
CA LYS A 101 -2.70 -4.48 -7.82
C LYS A 101 -3.74 -5.37 -7.13
N VAL A 102 -4.93 -4.87 -6.80
CA VAL A 102 -5.96 -5.60 -6.02
C VAL A 102 -6.35 -6.93 -6.68
N THR A 103 -6.38 -6.96 -8.01
CA THR A 103 -6.69 -8.16 -8.83
C THR A 103 -5.64 -9.28 -8.74
N ASN A 104 -4.48 -9.03 -8.13
CA ASN A 104 -3.50 -10.06 -7.81
C ASN A 104 -3.85 -10.85 -6.53
N PHE A 105 -4.88 -10.39 -5.79
CA PHE A 105 -5.26 -10.92 -4.47
C PHE A 105 -6.75 -11.27 -4.37
N LEU A 106 -7.62 -10.57 -5.10
CA LEU A 106 -9.07 -10.74 -5.07
C LEU A 106 -9.66 -10.97 -6.47
N ASP A 107 -10.72 -11.78 -6.55
CA ASP A 107 -11.51 -11.97 -7.77
C ASP A 107 -12.28 -10.68 -8.11
N THR A 108 -12.15 -10.20 -9.35
CA THR A 108 -12.81 -8.99 -9.84
C THR A 108 -14.34 -9.07 -9.89
N THR A 109 -14.87 -10.29 -10.01
CA THR A 109 -16.32 -10.56 -10.11
C THR A 109 -16.99 -10.70 -8.75
N ALA A 110 -16.22 -10.92 -7.68
CA ALA A 110 -16.73 -11.08 -6.32
C ALA A 110 -17.11 -9.74 -5.66
N ASP A 111 -18.03 -9.81 -4.70
CA ASP A 111 -18.20 -8.81 -3.66
C ASP A 111 -17.16 -9.03 -2.55
N ALA A 112 -16.62 -7.95 -1.99
CA ALA A 112 -15.69 -7.98 -0.87
C ALA A 112 -16.13 -6.99 0.23
N PRO A 113 -15.90 -7.30 1.52
CA PRO A 113 -16.28 -6.43 2.61
C PRO A 113 -15.40 -5.18 2.64
N LEU A 114 -16.04 -4.02 2.61
CA LEU A 114 -15.35 -2.75 2.78
C LEU A 114 -14.85 -2.61 4.22
N ARG A 115 -13.60 -2.14 4.35
CA ARG A 115 -12.87 -1.95 5.60
C ARG A 115 -12.30 -0.54 5.65
N VAL A 116 -11.98 -0.06 6.84
CA VAL A 116 -11.23 1.19 7.04
C VAL A 116 -9.82 0.84 7.50
N TYR A 117 -8.82 1.33 6.76
CA TYR A 117 -7.41 1.16 7.03
C TYR A 117 -6.79 2.46 7.56
N LEU A 118 -5.96 2.32 8.59
CA LEU A 118 -5.10 3.37 9.11
C LEU A 118 -3.77 3.34 8.35
N VAL A 119 -3.60 4.30 7.44
CA VAL A 119 -2.39 4.48 6.63
C VAL A 119 -1.52 5.57 7.26
N ILE A 120 -0.30 5.26 7.66
CA ILE A 120 0.67 6.22 8.22
C ILE A 120 1.89 6.29 7.31
N THR A 121 2.16 7.48 6.77
CA THR A 121 3.34 7.77 5.93
C THR A 121 4.29 8.71 6.66
N ASN A 122 5.50 8.25 6.94
CA ASN A 122 6.63 9.04 7.43
C ASN A 122 7.95 8.26 7.17
N PRO A 123 9.06 8.90 6.76
CA PRO A 123 10.33 8.21 6.48
C PRO A 123 10.88 7.31 7.60
N ASN A 124 10.49 7.57 8.86
CA ASN A 124 11.01 6.86 10.03
C ASN A 124 10.01 5.84 10.61
N VAL A 125 8.82 5.65 10.01
CA VAL A 125 7.81 4.68 10.52
C VAL A 125 8.23 3.22 10.28
N ASN A 126 8.93 2.96 9.18
CA ASN A 126 9.60 1.71 8.83
C ASN A 126 10.47 1.92 7.56
N ALA A 127 11.16 0.87 7.11
CA ALA A 127 12.04 0.92 5.93
C ALA A 127 11.35 1.27 4.59
N SER A 128 10.02 1.17 4.50
CA SER A 128 9.22 1.60 3.35
C SER A 128 8.64 3.01 3.48
N GLY A 129 8.82 3.67 4.63
CA GLY A 129 8.20 4.96 4.94
C GLY A 129 6.68 4.93 5.07
N LEU A 130 6.08 3.73 5.14
CA LEU A 130 4.63 3.48 5.01
C LEU A 130 4.21 2.31 5.90
N ARG A 131 3.28 2.54 6.81
CA ARG A 131 2.60 1.53 7.62
C ARG A 131 1.11 1.54 7.30
N ILE A 132 0.49 0.36 7.22
CA ILE A 132 -0.97 0.23 7.06
C ILE A 132 -1.47 -0.84 8.02
N ASP A 133 -2.41 -0.46 8.87
CA ASP A 133 -3.09 -1.32 9.84
C ASP A 133 -4.60 -1.31 9.57
N GLU A 134 -5.31 -2.41 9.80
CA GLU A 134 -6.77 -2.46 9.70
C GLU A 134 -7.41 -1.90 10.98
N VAL A 135 -8.48 -1.11 10.83
CA VAL A 135 -9.25 -0.59 11.96
C VAL A 135 -10.52 -1.42 12.19
N ALA A 136 -11.40 -1.48 11.18
CA ALA A 136 -12.72 -2.11 11.27
C ALA A 136 -13.31 -2.40 9.87
N THR A 137 -14.45 -3.10 9.80
CA THR A 137 -15.34 -3.06 8.60
C THR A 137 -16.03 -1.69 8.50
N GLY A 138 -16.57 -1.35 7.32
CA GLY A 138 -17.29 -0.08 7.13
C GLY A 138 -18.46 0.11 8.11
N ASP A 139 -19.23 -0.95 8.35
CA ASP A 139 -20.39 -0.92 9.26
C ASP A 139 -19.98 -0.74 10.72
N ASP A 140 -18.98 -1.49 11.19
CA ASP A 140 -18.46 -1.38 12.56
C ASP A 140 -17.74 -0.03 12.77
N PHE A 141 -17.12 0.52 11.72
CA PHE A 141 -16.53 1.85 11.77
C PHE A 141 -17.58 2.94 12.00
N VAL A 142 -18.73 2.84 11.32
CA VAL A 142 -19.86 3.76 11.47
C VAL A 142 -20.60 3.54 12.79
N ALA A 143 -20.83 2.29 13.19
CA ALA A 143 -21.59 1.95 14.40
C ALA A 143 -20.84 2.34 15.69
N ASN A 144 -19.53 2.11 15.74
CA ASN A 144 -18.71 2.24 16.95
C ASN A 144 -17.74 3.43 16.91
N GLN A 145 -18.05 4.50 16.16
CA GLN A 145 -17.18 5.67 15.88
C GLN A 145 -16.33 6.15 17.08
N ALA A 146 -16.91 6.25 18.29
CA ALA A 146 -16.19 6.70 19.48
C ALA A 146 -15.08 5.72 19.92
N ALA A 147 -15.33 4.41 19.84
CA ALA A 147 -14.33 3.38 20.12
C ALA A 147 -13.24 3.36 19.02
N GLN A 148 -13.64 3.53 17.74
CA GLN A 148 -12.68 3.62 16.64
C GLN A 148 -11.73 4.82 16.80
N LEU A 149 -12.26 5.98 17.22
CA LEU A 149 -11.44 7.17 17.49
C LEU A 149 -10.41 6.91 18.60
N VAL A 150 -10.77 6.21 19.67
CA VAL A 150 -9.84 5.81 20.75
C VAL A 150 -8.79 4.82 20.23
N ALA A 151 -9.20 3.79 19.48
CA ALA A 151 -8.31 2.78 18.91
C ALA A 151 -7.30 3.38 17.92
N ILE A 152 -7.75 4.25 17.01
CA ILE A 152 -6.89 5.00 16.08
C ILE A 152 -5.95 5.93 16.86
N THR A 153 -6.42 6.64 17.88
CA THR A 153 -5.58 7.54 18.69
C THR A 153 -4.46 6.77 19.39
N ALA A 154 -4.75 5.59 19.96
CA ALA A 154 -3.74 4.72 20.56
C ALA A 154 -2.73 4.21 19.53
N ALA A 155 -3.19 3.70 18.38
CA ALA A 155 -2.33 3.20 17.31
C ALA A 155 -1.43 4.29 16.72
N VAL A 156 -1.98 5.49 16.46
CA VAL A 156 -1.20 6.65 15.98
C VAL A 156 -0.17 7.08 17.03
N SER A 157 -0.53 7.13 18.32
CA SER A 157 0.39 7.52 19.40
C SER A 157 1.62 6.60 19.47
N GLU A 158 1.41 5.28 19.41
CA GLU A 158 2.48 4.27 19.38
C GLU A 158 3.42 4.45 18.18
N LYS A 159 2.86 4.71 16.99
CA LYS A 159 3.66 4.92 15.77
C LYS A 159 4.36 6.29 15.76
N LEU A 160 3.80 7.33 16.38
CA LEU A 160 4.48 8.62 16.58
C LEU A 160 5.66 8.50 17.53
N ALA A 161 5.53 7.75 18.63
CA ALA A 161 6.66 7.44 19.51
C ALA A 161 7.77 6.69 18.75
N THR A 162 7.40 5.66 17.97
CA THR A 162 8.33 4.91 17.11
C THR A 162 9.05 5.81 16.10
N ILE A 163 8.33 6.73 15.45
CA ILE A 163 8.89 7.70 14.50
C ILE A 163 9.91 8.62 15.18
N GLU A 164 9.61 9.12 16.37
CA GLU A 164 10.51 10.02 17.12
C GLU A 164 11.77 9.29 17.64
N GLU A 165 11.64 8.06 18.13
CA GLU A 165 12.79 7.22 18.48
C GLU A 165 13.68 6.95 17.26
N ALA A 166 13.09 6.57 16.12
CA ALA A 166 13.82 6.33 14.87
C ALA A 166 14.42 7.61 14.25
N ARG A 167 13.85 8.78 14.54
CA ARG A 167 14.37 10.11 14.16
C ARG A 167 15.57 10.54 15.01
N LEU A 168 15.63 10.13 16.27
CA LEU A 168 16.74 10.39 17.19
C LEU A 168 17.87 9.35 17.08
N ALA A 169 17.56 8.12 16.68
CA ALA A 169 18.55 7.09 16.40
C ALA A 169 19.45 7.50 15.20
N PRO A 170 20.77 7.20 15.25
CA PRO A 170 21.62 7.40 14.08
C PRO A 170 21.16 6.47 12.94
N LYS A 171 20.53 7.05 11.91
CA LYS A 171 20.00 6.32 10.74
C LYS A 171 21.08 5.34 10.24
N PRO A 172 20.83 4.01 10.24
CA PRO A 172 21.87 3.03 9.98
C PRO A 172 22.44 3.26 8.58
N THR A 173 23.75 3.45 8.49
CA THR A 173 24.41 3.70 7.22
C THR A 173 24.14 2.52 6.29
N VAL A 174 23.41 2.78 5.20
CA VAL A 174 23.17 1.78 4.16
C VAL A 174 24.54 1.37 3.63
N LYS A 175 25.03 0.21 4.07
CA LYS A 175 26.23 -0.42 3.50
C LYS A 175 25.96 -0.55 2.02
N THR A 176 26.67 0.26 1.22
CA THR A 176 26.51 0.32 -0.22
C THR A 176 26.51 -1.10 -0.77
N ALA A 177 25.38 -1.52 -1.37
CA ALA A 177 25.27 -2.84 -1.94
C ALA A 177 26.44 -3.03 -2.92
N PRO A 178 27.25 -4.10 -2.79
CA PRO A 178 28.46 -4.26 -3.58
C PRO A 178 28.09 -4.18 -5.05
N ALA A 179 28.79 -3.29 -5.78
CA ALA A 179 28.34 -2.81 -7.08
C ALA A 179 27.95 -3.94 -8.03
N SER A 180 26.82 -3.75 -8.73
CA SER A 180 26.21 -4.74 -9.62
C SER A 180 27.24 -5.48 -10.46
N ARG A 181 27.19 -6.82 -10.42
CA ARG A 181 28.03 -7.70 -11.25
C ARG A 181 28.00 -7.23 -12.70
N THR A 182 29.10 -6.66 -13.18
CA THR A 182 29.27 -6.28 -14.58
C THR A 182 28.96 -7.48 -15.47
N LYS A 183 27.95 -7.35 -16.33
CA LYS A 183 27.63 -8.37 -17.34
C LYS A 183 28.72 -8.35 -18.41
N THR A 184 29.82 -9.05 -18.18
CA THR A 184 30.93 -9.13 -19.13
C THR A 184 30.52 -9.98 -20.33
N THR A 185 30.02 -9.33 -21.38
CA THR A 185 29.73 -9.94 -22.69
C THR A 185 30.98 -10.64 -23.21
N LYS A 186 30.97 -11.98 -23.24
CA LYS A 186 32.09 -12.80 -23.71
C LYS A 186 32.14 -12.83 -25.24
N THR A 187 32.58 -11.72 -25.84
CA THR A 187 32.89 -11.66 -27.27
C THR A 187 34.03 -12.62 -27.61
N THR A 188 33.90 -13.29 -28.75
CA THR A 188 34.81 -14.33 -29.23
C THR A 188 36.23 -13.83 -29.49
N ARG A 189 37.25 -14.58 -29.07
CA ARG A 189 38.59 -14.49 -29.69
C ARG A 189 39.25 -15.86 -29.79
N ARG A 190 39.65 -16.21 -31.00
CA ARG A 190 40.25 -17.51 -31.39
C ARG A 190 41.78 -17.36 -31.49
N THR A 191 42.53 -18.19 -30.77
CA THR A 191 44.00 -18.28 -30.89
C THR A 191 44.46 -19.74 -31.00
N THR A 192 45.43 -20.00 -31.87
CA THR A 192 46.01 -21.33 -32.19
C THR A 192 47.39 -21.46 -31.55
N LYS A 193 47.80 -22.61 -30.98
CA LYS A 193 48.44 -23.79 -31.61
C LYS A 193 48.61 -24.88 -30.50
N ARG A 194 48.37 -26.18 -30.72
CA ARG A 194 49.21 -27.23 -31.36
C ARG A 194 50.52 -27.55 -30.59
N ALA A 195 50.90 -28.79 -30.24
CA ALA A 195 50.22 -30.10 -30.11
C ALA A 195 51.20 -31.16 -29.54
N SER A 196 50.72 -32.20 -28.83
CA SER A 196 51.36 -33.52 -28.68
C SER A 196 50.33 -34.58 -28.22
N THR A 197 50.60 -35.87 -28.19
CA THR A 197 50.59 -36.86 -29.29
C THR A 197 50.65 -38.27 -28.67
N LYS A 198 49.56 -39.03 -28.74
CA LYS A 198 49.50 -40.52 -28.72
C LYS A 198 48.16 -40.90 -29.36
N LYS A 199 48.13 -41.49 -30.56
CA LYS A 199 48.20 -42.94 -30.85
C LYS A 199 47.27 -43.76 -29.93
N THR A 200 46.30 -44.54 -30.44
CA THR A 200 46.03 -44.96 -31.85
C THR A 200 44.50 -44.94 -32.13
N THR A 201 43.84 -45.57 -33.12
CA THR A 201 44.13 -46.75 -33.97
C THR A 201 43.69 -46.52 -35.43
N ARG A 202 42.80 -47.37 -35.97
CA ARG A 202 42.18 -47.47 -37.32
C ARG A 202 40.86 -48.29 -37.10
N LYS A 203 39.88 -48.45 -38.01
CA LYS A 203 39.81 -48.32 -39.49
C LYS A 203 38.32 -48.28 -39.96
N ARG A 204 38.05 -47.65 -41.13
CA ARG A 204 36.98 -47.94 -42.13
C ARG A 204 35.47 -47.86 -41.77
N THR A 205 34.79 -46.94 -42.47
CA THR A 205 33.46 -47.14 -43.12
C THR A 205 33.64 -47.87 -44.48
N PRO A 206 32.60 -48.51 -45.07
CA PRO A 206 31.55 -47.89 -45.93
C PRO A 206 30.13 -48.50 -45.66
N LYS A 207 29.07 -48.42 -46.49
CA LYS A 207 28.33 -47.35 -47.24
C LYS A 207 26.99 -48.00 -47.74
N LYS A 208 25.94 -47.20 -48.03
CA LYS A 208 24.57 -47.56 -48.52
C LYS A 208 23.63 -48.08 -47.41
N GLU A 209 22.32 -48.00 -47.55
CA GLU A 209 21.46 -47.54 -48.68
C GLU A 209 20.79 -46.18 -48.40
N GLY A 210 20.20 -45.48 -49.37
CA GLY A 210 20.02 -45.79 -50.81
C GLY A 210 20.24 -44.55 -51.68
#